data_AF-A0A6A6NFW9-F1
#
_entry.id   AF-A0A6A6NFW9-F1
#
_cell.length_a   1.000
_cell.length_b   1.000
_cell.length_c   1.000
_cell.angle_alpha   90.00
_cell.angle_beta   90.00
_cell.angle_gamma   90.00
#
_symmetry.space_group_name_H-M   'P 1'
#
loop_
_entity.id
_entity.type
_entity.pdbx_description
1 polymer ?
#
loop_
_entity_poly.entity_id
_entity_poly.type
_entity_poly.pdbx_seq_one_letter_code
_entity_poly.pdbx_strand_id
1 'polypeptide(L)'
;MSLVTEQLKANAEFYQGDDICQEKTKLLLKEVGLPNGLLPLHDIIECGIVRETGFVWLKQKKSITHKFEKIGKLVTYATEVTAVVEPGKIKKLTGVKTKELLVWVSLSDIYLDDPPTGKITFQTPAGLYRSFPCSAFEVEETKHDKEENKEVKEVKAAANSETKESKLVRSQQRPYS
;
A
#
# COMPACT_ATOMS: atom_id res chain seq x y z
N MET A 1 1.04 -20.15 -8.26
CA MET A 1 0.48 -20.90 -7.13
C MET A 1 0.48 -19.98 -5.93
N SER A 2 -0.69 -19.65 -5.38
CA SER A 2 -0.76 -18.85 -4.13
C SER A 2 -0.20 -19.69 -2.99
N LEU A 3 0.54 -19.06 -2.07
CA LEU A 3 1.09 -19.76 -0.90
C LEU A 3 0.02 -20.03 0.17
N VAL A 4 -1.16 -19.43 0.01
CA VAL A 4 -2.29 -19.51 0.95
C VAL A 4 -3.26 -20.59 0.49
N THR A 5 -3.36 -21.68 1.26
CA THR A 5 -4.32 -22.78 1.02
C THR A 5 -5.62 -22.59 1.80
N GLU A 6 -6.71 -23.23 1.36
CA GLU A 6 -8.02 -23.19 2.06
C GLU A 6 -7.93 -23.71 3.51
N GLN A 7 -7.07 -24.70 3.76
CA GLN A 7 -6.84 -25.24 5.10
C GLN A 7 -6.15 -24.21 6.02
N LEU A 8 -5.22 -23.42 5.48
CA LEU A 8 -4.56 -22.35 6.22
C LEU A 8 -5.57 -21.25 6.56
N LYS A 9 -6.48 -20.94 5.62
CA LYS A 9 -7.57 -19.97 5.84
C LYS A 9 -8.51 -20.40 6.96
N ALA A 10 -8.83 -21.69 7.05
CA ALA A 10 -9.75 -22.21 8.08
C ALA A 10 -9.22 -22.04 9.52
N ASN A 11 -7.89 -22.01 9.70
CA ASN A 11 -7.24 -21.87 11.01
C ASN A 11 -6.76 -20.44 11.29
N ALA A 12 -7.03 -19.50 10.39
CA ALA A 12 -6.59 -18.13 10.51
C ALA A 12 -7.71 -17.20 10.97
N GLU A 13 -7.34 -16.14 11.68
CA GLU A 13 -8.17 -14.94 11.73
C GLU A 13 -8.20 -14.33 10.34
N PHE A 14 -9.31 -14.53 9.63
CA PHE A 14 -9.49 -14.08 8.26
C PHE A 14 -10.39 -12.85 8.21
N TYR A 15 -9.93 -11.83 7.50
CA TYR A 15 -10.66 -10.57 7.32
C TYR A 15 -10.74 -10.23 5.83
N GLN A 16 -11.86 -9.63 5.43
CA GLN A 16 -12.09 -9.15 4.07
C GLN A 16 -12.50 -7.68 4.07
N GLY A 17 -12.06 -6.97 3.03
CA GLY A 17 -12.35 -5.55 2.84
C GLY A 17 -11.22 -4.63 3.34
N ASP A 18 -11.03 -3.55 2.60
CA ASP A 18 -9.87 -2.67 2.73
C ASP A 18 -9.75 -2.05 4.13
N ASP A 19 -10.83 -1.44 4.64
CA ASP A 19 -10.83 -0.74 5.93
C ASP A 19 -10.46 -1.67 7.10
N ILE A 20 -11.10 -2.84 7.18
CA ILE A 20 -10.88 -3.81 8.25
C ILE A 20 -9.46 -4.39 8.15
N CYS A 21 -9.01 -4.73 6.95
CA CYS A 21 -7.66 -5.28 6.75
C CYS A 21 -6.57 -4.26 7.09
N GLN A 22 -6.75 -2.98 6.75
CA GLN A 22 -5.81 -1.92 7.13
C GLN A 22 -5.77 -1.75 8.66
N GLU A 23 -6.92 -1.72 9.33
CA GLU A 23 -7.00 -1.64 10.78
C GLU A 23 -6.27 -2.82 11.45
N LYS A 24 -6.60 -4.05 11.02
CA LYS A 24 -6.00 -5.27 11.58
C LYS A 24 -4.50 -5.36 11.33
N THR A 25 -4.02 -4.89 10.18
CA THR A 25 -2.58 -4.83 9.87
C THR A 25 -1.86 -3.85 10.79
N LYS A 26 -2.42 -2.66 11.01
CA LYS A 26 -1.84 -1.65 11.94
C LYS A 26 -1.81 -2.17 13.37
N LEU A 27 -2.90 -2.82 13.82
CA LEU A 27 -2.98 -3.44 15.14
C LEU A 27 -1.92 -4.53 15.30
N LEU A 28 -1.79 -5.43 14.32
CA LEU A 28 -0.78 -6.49 14.34
C LEU A 28 0.64 -5.90 14.45
N LEU A 29 0.97 -4.89 13.64
CA LEU A 29 2.29 -4.24 13.69
C LEU A 29 2.57 -3.67 15.08
N LYS A 30 1.59 -3.01 15.70
CA LYS A 30 1.70 -2.52 17.08
C LYS A 30 1.88 -3.64 18.09
N GLU A 31 1.12 -4.73 17.98
CA GLU A 31 1.20 -5.90 18.86
C GLU A 31 2.61 -6.51 18.85
N VAL A 32 3.25 -6.58 17.68
CA VAL A 32 4.63 -7.06 17.54
C VAL A 32 5.68 -5.96 17.73
N GLY A 33 5.29 -4.74 18.10
CA GLY A 33 6.20 -3.63 18.38
C GLY A 33 6.84 -2.97 17.15
N LEU A 34 6.34 -3.23 15.94
CA LEU A 34 6.83 -2.62 14.70
C LEU A 34 6.07 -1.32 14.36
N PRO A 35 6.68 -0.39 13.59
CA PRO A 35 6.03 0.85 13.18
C PRO A 35 4.72 0.61 12.41
N ASN A 36 3.66 1.33 12.77
CA ASN A 36 2.31 1.16 12.19
C ASN A 36 2.18 1.53 10.70
N GLY A 37 3.14 2.29 10.16
CA GLY A 37 3.18 2.71 8.75
C GLY A 37 4.13 1.88 7.89
N LEU A 38 4.63 0.74 8.37
CA LEU A 38 5.56 -0.13 7.64
C LEU A 38 4.94 -0.73 6.35
N LEU A 39 3.61 -0.90 6.36
CA LEU A 39 2.82 -1.51 5.29
C LEU A 39 1.71 -0.54 4.82
N PRO A 40 2.04 0.48 4.00
CA PRO A 40 1.07 1.43 3.45
C PRO A 40 0.31 0.78 2.29
N LEU A 41 -0.47 -0.26 2.60
CA LEU A 41 -1.25 -1.02 1.62
C LEU A 41 -2.63 -0.40 1.42
N HIS A 42 -3.14 -0.51 0.20
CA HIS A 42 -4.45 0.00 -0.22
C HIS A 42 -5.17 -1.04 -1.07
N ASP A 43 -6.49 -0.90 -1.20
CA ASP A 43 -7.30 -1.81 -2.00
C ASP A 43 -7.12 -3.28 -1.57
N ILE A 44 -7.03 -3.51 -0.26
CA ILE A 44 -6.84 -4.84 0.31
C ILE A 44 -8.14 -5.63 0.15
N ILE A 45 -8.02 -6.83 -0.43
CA ILE A 45 -9.12 -7.76 -0.66
C ILE A 45 -9.30 -8.63 0.58
N GLU A 46 -8.22 -9.22 1.06
CA GLU A 46 -8.21 -10.12 2.21
C GLU A 46 -6.88 -10.03 2.97
N CYS A 47 -6.93 -10.24 4.28
CA CYS A 47 -5.77 -10.53 5.10
C CYS A 47 -6.06 -11.69 6.04
N GLY A 48 -5.01 -12.41 6.43
CA GLY A 48 -5.15 -13.51 7.36
C GLY A 48 -3.97 -13.62 8.31
N ILE A 49 -4.27 -14.03 9.55
CA ILE A 49 -3.30 -14.16 10.63
C ILE A 49 -3.49 -15.53 11.29
N VAL A 50 -2.47 -16.37 11.22
CA VAL A 50 -2.42 -17.65 11.93
C VAL A 50 -1.67 -17.43 13.24
N ARG A 51 -2.40 -17.17 14.33
CA ARG A 51 -1.82 -16.83 15.65
C ARG A 51 -0.85 -17.88 16.19
N GLU A 52 -1.11 -19.15 15.92
CA GLU A 52 -0.28 -20.27 16.37
C GLU A 52 1.14 -20.23 15.79
N THR A 53 1.28 -19.88 14.52
CA THR A 53 2.58 -19.89 13.81
C THR A 53 3.16 -18.51 13.57
N GLY A 54 2.37 -17.45 13.78
CA GLY A 54 2.69 -16.10 13.36
C GLY A 54 2.65 -15.91 11.84
N PHE A 55 2.18 -16.88 11.06
CA PHE A 55 2.07 -16.72 9.61
C PHE A 55 0.98 -15.71 9.26
N VAL A 56 1.31 -14.77 8.38
CA VAL A 56 0.38 -13.75 7.89
C VAL A 56 0.43 -13.63 6.38
N TRP A 57 -0.70 -13.27 5.80
CA TRP A 57 -0.77 -12.87 4.41
C TRP A 57 -1.70 -11.68 4.20
N LEU A 58 -1.42 -10.96 3.13
CA LEU A 58 -2.19 -9.83 2.65
C LEU A 58 -2.33 -9.95 1.14
N LYS A 59 -3.55 -9.76 0.65
CA LYS A 59 -3.84 -9.69 -0.79
C LYS A 59 -4.50 -8.38 -1.14
N GLN A 60 -3.98 -7.73 -2.18
CA GLN A 60 -4.46 -6.46 -2.71
C GLN A 60 -4.76 -6.58 -4.20
N LYS A 61 -5.63 -5.72 -4.72
CA LYS A 61 -6.08 -5.80 -6.13
C LYS A 61 -4.94 -5.64 -7.14
N LYS A 62 -3.96 -4.79 -6.85
CA LYS A 62 -2.84 -4.45 -7.73
C LYS A 62 -1.59 -4.25 -6.91
N SER A 63 -0.41 -4.53 -7.46
CA SER A 63 0.85 -4.13 -6.84
C SER A 63 0.95 -2.61 -6.75
N ILE A 64 1.52 -2.10 -5.67
CA ILE A 64 1.74 -0.66 -5.46
C ILE A 64 3.21 -0.37 -5.26
N THR A 65 3.62 0.84 -5.60
CA THR A 65 4.95 1.37 -5.27
C THR A 65 4.78 2.57 -4.37
N HIS A 66 5.36 2.52 -3.18
CA HIS A 66 5.33 3.57 -2.18
C HIS A 66 6.72 4.18 -2.01
N LYS A 67 6.77 5.49 -1.78
CA LYS A 67 8.00 6.20 -1.45
C LYS A 67 7.97 6.58 0.03
N PHE A 68 8.88 6.02 0.81
CA PHE A 68 9.08 6.48 2.19
C PHE A 68 9.91 7.77 2.18
N GLU A 69 9.21 8.91 2.17
CA GLU A 69 9.82 10.25 2.01
C GLU A 69 10.93 10.51 3.02
N LYS A 70 10.73 10.14 4.30
CA LYS A 70 11.71 10.32 5.39
C LYS A 70 13.06 9.64 5.14
N ILE A 71 13.11 8.62 4.29
CA ILE A 71 14.35 7.88 3.95
C ILE A 71 14.66 7.85 2.44
N GLY A 72 13.83 8.49 1.61
CA GLY A 72 13.99 8.55 0.16
C GLY A 72 13.98 7.19 -0.56
N LYS A 73 13.36 6.14 0.02
CA LYS A 73 13.35 4.79 -0.54
C LYS A 73 12.04 4.47 -1.25
N LEU A 74 12.14 3.91 -2.45
CA LEU A 74 11.02 3.34 -3.19
C LEU A 74 10.88 1.86 -2.84
N VAL A 75 9.69 1.46 -2.43
CA VAL A 75 9.35 0.09 -2.06
C VAL A 75 8.11 -0.34 -2.83
N THR A 76 8.18 -1.50 -3.47
CA THR A 76 7.06 -2.11 -4.18
C THR A 76 6.52 -3.29 -3.38
N TYR A 77 5.20 -3.32 -3.26
CA TYR A 77 4.43 -4.40 -2.65
C TYR A 77 3.65 -5.11 -3.75
N ALA A 78 3.78 -6.44 -3.81
CA ALA A 78 3.09 -7.29 -4.77
C ALA A 78 1.61 -7.45 -4.42
N THR A 79 0.85 -8.10 -5.29
CA THR A 79 -0.56 -8.41 -5.06
C THR A 79 -0.79 -9.39 -3.91
N GLU A 80 0.21 -10.21 -3.57
CA GLU A 80 0.22 -11.12 -2.43
C GLU A 80 1.53 -10.88 -1.65
N VAL A 81 1.40 -10.54 -0.37
CA VAL A 81 2.51 -10.36 0.58
C VAL A 81 2.32 -11.40 1.68
N THR A 82 3.37 -12.15 2.00
CA THR A 82 3.34 -13.15 3.08
C THR A 82 4.52 -12.98 3.99
N ALA A 83 4.37 -13.32 5.26
CA ALA A 83 5.48 -13.35 6.22
C ALA A 83 5.17 -14.23 7.43
N VAL A 84 6.17 -14.41 8.28
CA VAL A 84 6.01 -14.90 9.65
C VAL A 84 6.36 -13.75 10.60
N VAL A 85 5.44 -13.36 11.46
CA VAL A 85 5.64 -12.28 12.43
C VAL A 85 5.97 -12.85 13.81
N GLU A 86 6.94 -12.21 14.45
CA GLU A 86 7.37 -12.47 15.83
C GLU A 86 7.53 -11.12 16.54
N PRO A 87 7.58 -11.08 17.88
CA PRO A 87 7.88 -9.85 18.61
C PRO A 87 9.15 -9.16 18.07
N GLY A 88 8.98 -7.94 17.57
CA GLY A 88 10.02 -7.09 16.99
C GLY A 88 10.54 -7.53 15.62
N LYS A 89 9.95 -8.55 14.96
CA LYS A 89 10.51 -9.16 13.75
C LYS A 89 9.45 -9.62 12.73
N ILE A 90 9.80 -9.51 11.46
CA ILE A 90 9.13 -10.12 10.32
C ILE A 90 10.17 -11.00 9.62
N LYS A 91 9.85 -12.27 9.43
CA LYS A 91 10.72 -13.26 8.77
C LYS A 91 10.05 -13.83 7.54
N LYS A 92 10.86 -14.37 6.63
CA LYS A 92 10.39 -15.04 5.40
C LYS A 92 9.41 -14.15 4.61
N LEU A 93 9.70 -12.85 4.59
CA LEU A 93 8.91 -11.85 3.88
C LEU A 93 8.96 -12.14 2.38
N THR A 94 7.80 -12.15 1.75
CA THR A 94 7.66 -12.25 0.30
C THR A 94 6.79 -11.12 -0.22
N GLY A 95 6.91 -10.83 -1.52
CA GLY A 95 6.10 -9.79 -2.16
C GLY A 95 6.55 -8.35 -1.88
N VAL A 96 7.67 -8.13 -1.17
CA VAL A 96 8.21 -6.79 -0.92
C VAL A 96 9.58 -6.63 -1.57
N LYS A 97 9.76 -5.55 -2.34
CA LYS A 97 11.02 -5.19 -2.99
C LYS A 97 11.37 -3.73 -2.76
N THR A 98 12.63 -3.44 -2.48
CA THR A 98 13.16 -2.07 -2.42
C THR A 98 13.95 -1.75 -3.69
N LYS A 99 13.93 -0.49 -4.11
CA LYS A 99 14.78 -0.02 -5.21
C LYS A 99 16.15 0.38 -4.67
N GLU A 100 17.18 -0.34 -5.09
CA GLU A 100 18.58 -0.02 -4.80
C GLU A 100 19.27 0.34 -6.11
N LEU A 101 19.73 1.61 -6.21
CA LEU A 101 20.26 2.19 -7.43
C LEU A 101 19.27 2.03 -8.61
N LEU A 102 19.56 1.10 -9.53
CA LEU A 102 18.77 0.83 -10.73
C LEU A 102 18.01 -0.52 -10.66
N VAL A 103 18.17 -1.30 -9.59
CA VAL A 103 17.65 -2.68 -9.49
C VAL A 103 16.65 -2.81 -8.34
N TRP A 104 15.61 -3.62 -8.56
CA TRP A 104 14.66 -4.00 -7.51
C TRP A 104 15.17 -5.23 -6.76
N VAL A 105 15.37 -5.09 -5.46
CA VAL A 105 15.91 -6.14 -4.58
C VAL A 105 14.82 -6.58 -3.60
N SER A 106 14.61 -7.90 -3.47
CA SER A 106 13.65 -8.45 -2.51
C SER A 106 14.15 -8.36 -1.08
N LEU A 107 13.22 -8.09 -0.15
CA LEU A 107 13.46 -8.17 1.28
C LEU A 107 13.02 -9.54 1.81
N SER A 108 13.77 -10.10 2.76
CA SER A 108 13.46 -11.37 3.41
C SER A 108 13.09 -11.20 4.87
N ASP A 109 13.75 -10.28 5.58
CA ASP A 109 13.58 -10.12 7.02
C ASP A 109 13.58 -8.64 7.40
N ILE A 110 12.80 -8.32 8.43
CA ILE A 110 12.73 -7.00 9.04
C ILE A 110 12.80 -7.21 10.54
N TYR A 111 13.64 -6.45 11.25
CA TYR A 111 13.76 -6.62 12.70
C TYR A 111 14.19 -5.31 13.37
N LEU A 112 13.79 -5.18 14.63
CA LEU A 112 14.33 -4.18 15.53
C LEU A 112 15.67 -4.66 16.11
N ASP A 113 16.55 -3.71 16.39
CA ASP A 113 17.80 -4.01 17.08
C ASP A 113 17.52 -4.44 18.52
N ASP A 114 18.31 -5.41 19.03
CA ASP A 114 18.30 -5.85 20.41
C ASP A 114 19.73 -5.75 20.96
N PRO A 115 20.02 -4.79 21.87
CA PRO A 115 19.08 -3.91 22.57
C PRO A 115 18.43 -2.83 21.68
N PRO A 116 17.23 -2.32 22.03
CA PRO A 116 16.50 -1.34 21.21
C PRO A 116 17.29 -0.03 20.99
N THR A 117 17.60 0.27 19.73
CA THR A 117 18.31 1.50 19.32
C THR A 117 17.38 2.58 18.76
N GLY A 118 16.08 2.30 18.65
CA GLY A 118 15.11 3.12 17.91
C GLY A 118 15.23 2.99 16.40
N LYS A 119 15.94 1.96 15.91
CA LYS A 119 16.08 1.65 14.49
C LYS A 119 15.40 0.33 14.13
N ILE A 120 15.02 0.26 12.87
CA ILE A 120 14.49 -0.92 12.20
C ILE A 120 15.42 -1.29 11.04
N THR A 121 15.75 -2.57 10.96
CA THR A 121 16.68 -3.13 9.99
C THR A 121 15.93 -3.98 8.98
N PHE A 122 16.22 -3.77 7.70
CA PHE A 122 15.68 -4.53 6.57
C PHE A 122 16.80 -5.33 5.93
N GLN A 123 16.58 -6.62 5.76
CA GLN A 123 17.55 -7.57 5.24
C GLN A 123 17.05 -8.21 3.95
N THR A 124 17.99 -8.45 3.05
CA THR A 124 17.78 -9.17 1.78
C THR A 124 18.14 -10.65 1.95
N PRO A 125 17.62 -11.54 1.08
CA PRO A 125 17.99 -12.97 1.11
C PRO A 125 19.50 -13.24 1.02
N ALA A 126 20.27 -12.31 0.43
CA ALA A 126 21.72 -12.40 0.31
C ALA A 126 22.48 -11.96 1.57
N GLY A 127 21.78 -11.60 2.65
CA GLY A 127 22.37 -11.16 3.92
C GLY A 127 22.75 -9.68 3.98
N LEU A 128 22.60 -8.93 2.89
CA LEU A 128 22.78 -7.48 2.92
C LEU A 128 21.62 -6.82 3.67
N TYR A 129 21.94 -5.85 4.52
CA TYR A 129 20.93 -5.13 5.30
C TYR A 129 21.12 -3.61 5.29
N ARG A 130 20.05 -2.89 5.64
CA ARG A 130 20.02 -1.45 5.87
C ARG A 130 19.15 -1.14 7.07
N SER A 131 19.58 -0.21 7.90
CA SER A 131 18.85 0.22 9.09
C SER A 131 18.44 1.69 8.99
N PHE A 132 17.24 1.98 9.48
CA PHE A 132 16.63 3.31 9.44
C PHE A 132 15.94 3.61 10.77
N PRO A 133 15.71 4.88 11.14
CA PRO A 133 14.94 5.23 12.33
C PRO A 133 13.50 4.67 12.25
N CYS A 134 12.96 4.14 13.34
CA CYS A 134 11.58 3.64 13.39
C CYS A 134 10.56 4.73 13.01
N SER A 135 10.81 5.97 13.45
CA SER A 135 9.98 7.15 13.15
C SER A 135 9.85 7.45 11.65
N ALA A 136 10.71 6.89 10.80
CA ALA A 136 10.58 6.96 9.34
C ALA A 136 9.36 6.21 8.79
N PHE A 137 8.84 5.25 9.56
CA PHE A 137 7.76 4.33 9.18
C PHE A 137 6.55 4.46 10.11
N GLU A 138 6.50 5.49 10.94
CA GLU A 138 5.34 5.80 11.77
C GLU A 138 4.45 6.80 11.03
N VAL A 139 3.14 6.50 11.04
CA VAL A 139 2.10 7.37 10.51
C VAL A 139 1.20 7.82 11.65
N GLU A 140 0.79 9.08 11.60
CA GLU A 140 -0.20 9.62 12.54
C GLU A 140 -1.54 8.91 12.30
N GLU A 141 -2.21 8.53 13.39
CA GLU A 141 -3.51 7.88 13.31
C GLU A 141 -4.60 8.94 13.16
N THR A 142 -4.69 9.53 11.98
CA THR A 142 -5.85 10.34 11.62
C THR A 142 -7.02 9.39 11.38
N LYS A 143 -8.09 9.57 12.15
CA LYS A 143 -9.36 8.86 11.95
C LYS A 143 -9.93 9.31 10.61
N HIS A 144 -9.79 8.46 9.58
CA HIS A 144 -10.40 8.58 8.25
C HIS A 144 -10.19 9.94 7.56
N ASP A 145 -9.32 9.98 6.55
CA ASP A 145 -9.60 10.81 5.38
C ASP A 145 -9.25 10.03 4.12
N LYS A 146 -10.30 9.82 3.31
CA LYS A 146 -10.23 9.31 1.95
C LYS A 146 -9.49 10.35 1.12
N GLU A 147 -8.23 10.12 0.79
CA GLU A 147 -7.61 10.83 -0.32
C GLU A 147 -7.96 10.11 -1.63
N GLU A 148 -8.89 10.77 -2.31
CA GLU A 148 -9.45 10.45 -3.61
C GLU A 148 -8.37 10.28 -4.69
N ASN A 149 -8.51 9.20 -5.44
CA ASN A 149 -8.06 9.12 -6.82
C ASN A 149 -8.93 10.08 -7.67
N LYS A 150 -8.49 11.35 -7.78
CA LYS A 150 -9.05 12.34 -8.72
C LYS A 150 -8.22 12.38 -10.00
N GLU A 151 -8.30 11.33 -10.78
CA GLU A 151 -8.05 11.42 -12.22
C GLU A 151 -8.95 10.40 -12.94
N VAL A 152 -9.49 10.82 -14.09
CA VAL A 152 -10.46 10.09 -14.94
C VAL A 152 -11.94 10.23 -14.54
N LYS A 153 -12.52 11.44 -14.72
CA LYS A 153 -13.93 11.60 -15.14
C LYS A 153 -14.27 13.01 -15.67
N GLU A 154 -13.49 13.53 -16.61
CA GLU A 154 -13.91 14.71 -17.40
C GLU A 154 -13.58 14.51 -18.89
N VAL A 155 -14.17 13.48 -19.52
CA VAL A 155 -14.15 13.34 -20.99
C VAL A 155 -15.52 12.95 -21.57
N LYS A 156 -16.63 13.10 -20.82
CA LYS A 156 -17.96 12.68 -21.33
C LYS A 156 -19.11 13.69 -21.13
N ALA A 157 -18.83 14.96 -20.90
CA ALA A 157 -19.88 16.01 -20.84
C ALA A 157 -19.83 17.04 -21.99
N ALA A 158 -18.79 17.06 -22.83
CA ALA A 158 -18.59 18.10 -23.84
C ALA A 158 -19.13 17.78 -25.26
N ALA A 159 -19.94 16.73 -25.46
CA ALA A 159 -20.40 16.34 -26.80
C ALA A 159 -21.88 16.61 -27.10
N ASN A 160 -22.61 17.37 -26.27
CA ASN A 160 -24.03 17.62 -26.53
C ASN A 160 -24.47 19.03 -26.10
N SER A 161 -23.93 20.08 -26.72
CA SER A 161 -24.58 21.41 -26.72
C SER A 161 -24.19 22.36 -27.86
N GLU A 162 -23.28 22.01 -28.78
CA GLU A 162 -23.00 22.84 -29.96
C GLU A 162 -23.86 22.46 -31.17
N THR A 163 -25.17 22.65 -31.06
CA THR A 163 -26.05 22.73 -32.24
C THR A 163 -27.24 23.64 -31.95
N LYS A 164 -27.01 24.92 -31.66
CA LYS A 164 -28.09 25.94 -31.72
C LYS A 164 -27.68 27.41 -31.77
N GLU A 165 -26.41 27.75 -31.94
CA GLU A 165 -25.97 29.17 -31.99
C GLU A 165 -25.53 29.65 -33.39
N SER A 166 -26.08 29.05 -34.46
CA SER A 166 -25.85 29.49 -35.84
C SER A 166 -27.03 30.25 -36.48
N LYS A 167 -27.96 30.83 -35.68
CA LYS A 167 -29.15 31.53 -36.23
C LYS A 167 -29.55 32.89 -35.63
N LEU A 168 -28.68 33.60 -34.90
CA LEU A 168 -29.04 34.94 -34.38
C LEU A 168 -28.06 36.09 -34.69
N VAL A 169 -27.15 35.93 -35.67
CA VAL A 169 -26.33 37.04 -36.19
C VAL A 169 -26.44 37.09 -37.72
N ARG A 170 -27.66 37.26 -38.24
CA ARG A 170 -27.87 37.56 -39.68
C ARG A 170 -29.13 38.38 -39.98
N SER A 171 -29.54 39.26 -39.06
CA SER A 171 -30.72 40.11 -39.26
C SER A 171 -30.51 41.61 -39.11
N GLN A 172 -29.29 42.12 -38.92
CA GLN A 172 -29.05 43.57 -38.92
C GLN A 172 -27.78 43.96 -39.68
N GLN A 173 -27.94 44.07 -41.00
CA GLN A 173 -27.35 45.13 -41.83
C GLN A 173 -27.95 45.00 -43.22
N ARG A 174 -29.09 45.67 -43.45
CA ARG A 174 -29.46 46.09 -44.81
C ARG A 174 -28.88 47.48 -45.04
N PRO A 175 -28.26 47.73 -46.20
CA PRO A 175 -27.86 49.07 -46.63
C PRO A 175 -29.10 49.84 -47.09
N TYR A 176 -29.17 51.13 -46.79
CA TYR A 176 -30.06 52.06 -47.49
C TYR A 176 -29.22 53.14 -48.14
N SER A 177 -29.40 53.19 -49.47
CA SER A 177 -29.36 54.32 -50.40
C SER A 177 -28.17 55.28 -50.39
#